data_AF-A0A511MUD5-F1
#
_entry.id   AF-A0A511MUD5-F1
#
_cell.length_a   1.000
_cell.length_b   1.000
_cell.length_c   1.000
_cell.angle_alpha   90.00
_cell.angle_beta   90.00
_cell.angle_gamma   90.00
#
_symmetry.space_group_name_H-M   'P 1'
#
loop_
_entity.id
_entity.type
_entity.pdbx_description
1 polymer ?
#
loop_
_entity_poly.entity_id
_entity_poly.type
_entity_poly.pdbx_seq_one_letter_code
_entity_poly.pdbx_strand_id
1 'polypeptide(L)'
;MSGTGKSTALNHLAHRGYSVVDTDYGDWIETLPLPDGTGAEPHWREDRIDALLSRHEDSGVPLFIGGTVINQEVFYPRFAEIVLLTAPLLVILTRITTRTTNPFGKTPEERAQIELDTAEIEPLLRAGSTIEIDTRRSVTEVVDQLAALVGPPPFQR
;
A
#
# COMPACT_ATOMS: atom_id res chain seq x y z
N MET A 1 -0.12 0.90 -6.67
CA MET A 1 0.95 1.30 -7.62
C MET A 1 2.28 0.65 -7.28
N SER A 2 2.86 -0.14 -8.19
CA SER A 2 4.20 -0.73 -8.00
C SER A 2 5.31 0.33 -8.09
N GLY A 3 6.36 0.20 -7.28
CA GLY A 3 7.56 1.07 -7.37
C GLY A 3 7.46 2.44 -6.69
N THR A 4 6.32 2.75 -6.05
CA THR A 4 6.14 3.98 -5.26
C THR A 4 6.82 3.93 -3.89
N GLY A 5 7.33 2.76 -3.46
CA GLY A 5 8.09 2.62 -2.21
C GLY A 5 7.26 2.17 -1.00
N LYS A 6 6.03 1.70 -1.19
CA LYS A 6 5.15 1.14 -0.14
C LYS A 6 5.89 0.16 0.78
N SER A 7 6.37 -0.95 0.25
CA SER A 7 7.03 -1.98 1.08
C SER A 7 8.29 -1.47 1.77
N THR A 8 9.02 -0.52 1.16
CA THR A 8 10.15 0.15 1.81
C THR A 8 9.68 0.99 3.01
N ALA A 9 8.67 1.83 2.85
CA ALA A 9 8.13 2.64 3.94
C ALA A 9 7.58 1.77 5.09
N LEU A 10 6.82 0.73 4.75
CA LEU A 10 6.30 -0.25 5.71
C LEU A 10 7.40 -0.96 6.50
N ASN A 11 8.46 -1.41 5.82
CA ASN A 11 9.61 -2.00 6.50
C ASN A 11 10.26 -1.02 7.47
N HIS A 12 10.47 0.24 7.07
CA HIS A 12 11.05 1.24 7.97
C HIS A 12 10.14 1.55 9.18
N LEU A 13 8.81 1.58 8.99
CA LEU A 13 7.85 1.71 10.11
C LEU A 13 7.95 0.52 11.07
N ALA A 14 8.04 -0.71 10.54
CA ALA A 14 8.20 -1.90 11.36
C ALA A 14 9.50 -1.87 12.18
N HIS A 15 10.62 -1.41 11.58
CA HIS A 15 11.89 -1.22 12.31
C HIS A 15 11.81 -0.15 13.40
N ARG A 16 10.88 0.80 13.30
CA ARG A 16 10.59 1.79 14.34
C ARG A 16 9.61 1.29 15.41
N GLY A 17 9.14 0.04 15.31
CA GLY A 17 8.28 -0.60 16.30
C GLY A 17 6.78 -0.37 16.09
N TYR A 18 6.36 0.12 14.92
CA TYR A 18 4.95 0.19 14.56
C TYR A 18 4.41 -1.19 14.16
N SER A 19 3.12 -1.43 14.42
CA SER A 19 2.42 -2.58 13.88
C SER A 19 2.17 -2.36 12.39
N VAL A 20 2.63 -3.29 11.56
CA VAL A 20 2.60 -3.15 10.10
C VAL A 20 2.13 -4.46 9.46
N VAL A 21 1.25 -4.36 8.47
CA VAL A 21 0.82 -5.47 7.62
C VAL A 21 0.95 -5.05 6.15
N ASP A 22 1.84 -5.69 5.40
CA ASP A 22 1.88 -5.60 3.93
C ASP A 22 1.06 -6.77 3.35
N THR A 23 -0.15 -6.47 2.87
CA THR A 23 -1.12 -7.49 2.44
C THR A 23 -0.73 -8.19 1.16
N ASP A 24 0.26 -7.66 0.43
CA ASP A 24 0.83 -8.31 -0.75
C ASP A 24 1.56 -9.62 -0.38
N TYR A 25 1.83 -9.86 0.91
CA TYR A 25 2.51 -11.04 1.43
C TYR A 25 1.66 -11.82 2.42
N GLY A 26 1.68 -13.14 2.30
CA GLY A 26 0.91 -14.03 3.16
C GLY A 26 -0.47 -14.30 2.56
N ASP A 27 -1.44 -14.58 3.42
CA ASP A 27 -2.75 -15.08 3.02
C ASP A 27 -3.84 -14.05 3.34
N TRP A 28 -3.59 -12.81 2.92
CA TRP A 28 -4.54 -11.67 3.03
C TRP A 28 -5.35 -11.47 1.76
N ILE A 29 -4.81 -11.92 0.61
CA ILE A 29 -5.41 -11.72 -0.70
C ILE A 29 -5.92 -13.06 -1.23
N GLU A 30 -7.12 -13.03 -1.77
CA GLU A 30 -7.63 -14.07 -2.66
C GLU A 30 -7.86 -13.50 -4.05
N THR A 31 -7.78 -14.35 -5.06
CA THR A 31 -8.02 -13.96 -6.46
C THR A 31 -9.40 -14.45 -6.85
N LEU A 32 -10.32 -13.51 -7.07
CA LEU A 32 -11.72 -13.79 -7.39
C LEU A 32 -12.00 -13.48 -8.86
N PRO A 33 -12.79 -14.32 -9.55
CA PRO A 33 -13.15 -14.06 -10.94
C PRO A 33 -13.98 -12.79 -11.06
N LEU A 34 -13.74 -12.01 -12.11
CA LEU A 34 -14.55 -10.86 -12.46
C LEU A 34 -15.98 -11.31 -12.84
N PRO A 35 -17.02 -10.53 -12.50
CA PRO A 35 -18.42 -10.89 -12.81
C PRO A 35 -18.70 -11.10 -14.31
N ASP A 36 -17.91 -10.46 -15.17
CA ASP A 36 -18.02 -10.57 -16.63
C ASP A 36 -17.25 -11.76 -17.22
N GLY A 37 -16.55 -12.53 -16.38
CA GLY A 37 -15.77 -13.71 -16.78
C GLY A 37 -14.48 -13.40 -17.55
N THR A 38 -14.05 -12.13 -17.62
CA THR A 38 -12.90 -11.71 -18.43
C THR A 38 -11.55 -11.92 -17.74
N GLY A 39 -11.54 -12.22 -16.44
CA GLY A 39 -10.33 -12.39 -15.66
C GLY A 39 -10.62 -12.64 -14.19
N ALA A 40 -9.62 -12.39 -13.36
CA ALA A 40 -9.74 -12.43 -11.91
C ALA A 40 -8.89 -11.34 -11.29
N GLU A 41 -9.40 -10.74 -10.21
CA GLU A 41 -8.77 -9.61 -9.52
C GLU A 41 -8.40 -10.00 -8.08
N PRO A 42 -7.36 -9.38 -7.51
CA PRO A 42 -7.03 -9.56 -6.11
C PRO A 42 -8.04 -8.82 -5.24
N HIS A 43 -8.57 -9.53 -4.26
CA HIS A 43 -9.41 -9.02 -3.19
C HIS A 43 -8.74 -9.29 -1.85
N TRP A 44 -8.88 -8.36 -0.92
CA TRP A 44 -8.65 -8.69 0.48
C TRP A 44 -9.69 -9.71 0.95
N ARG A 45 -9.22 -10.74 1.64
CA ARG A 45 -10.05 -11.67 2.40
C ARG A 45 -10.69 -10.93 3.55
N GLU A 46 -12.00 -10.69 3.42
CA GLU A 46 -12.73 -9.77 4.29
C GLU A 46 -12.69 -10.21 5.75
N ASP A 47 -12.86 -11.51 6.00
CA ASP A 47 -12.79 -12.11 7.35
C ASP A 47 -11.46 -11.80 8.06
N ARG A 48 -10.36 -11.79 7.31
CA ARG A 48 -9.02 -11.55 7.85
C ARG A 48 -8.74 -10.09 8.09
N ILE A 49 -9.12 -9.22 7.16
CA ILE A 49 -8.99 -7.77 7.35
C ILE A 49 -9.88 -7.34 8.52
N ASP A 50 -11.11 -7.84 8.61
CA ASP A 50 -11.99 -7.54 9.75
C ASP A 50 -11.40 -7.98 11.08
N ALA A 51 -10.87 -9.20 11.16
CA ALA A 51 -10.21 -9.69 12.38
C ALA A 51 -8.93 -8.90 12.71
N LEU A 52 -8.21 -8.39 11.72
CA LEU A 52 -7.04 -7.52 11.92
C LEU A 52 -7.45 -6.15 12.48
N LEU A 53 -8.44 -5.51 11.85
CA LEU A 53 -8.93 -4.20 12.25
C LEU A 53 -9.59 -4.24 13.63
N SER A 54 -10.36 -5.29 13.94
CA SER A 54 -11.01 -5.43 15.26
C SER A 54 -9.97 -5.54 16.37
N ARG A 55 -8.86 -6.28 16.16
CA ARG A 55 -7.76 -6.34 17.12
C ARG A 55 -7.05 -5.00 17.31
N HIS A 56 -6.90 -4.22 16.23
CA HIS A 56 -6.38 -2.86 16.30
C HIS A 56 -7.29 -1.97 17.14
N GLU A 57 -8.59 -1.98 16.87
CA GLU A 57 -9.60 -1.18 17.58
C GLU A 57 -9.67 -1.53 19.07
N ASP A 58 -9.62 -2.83 19.41
CA ASP A 58 -9.62 -3.31 20.80
C ASP A 58 -8.36 -2.89 21.58
N SER A 59 -7.19 -2.89 20.91
CA SER A 59 -5.91 -2.60 21.56
C SER A 59 -5.53 -1.11 21.58
N GLY A 60 -6.07 -0.32 20.64
CA GLY A 60 -5.68 1.07 20.41
C GLY A 60 -4.25 1.25 19.89
N VAL A 61 -3.54 0.17 19.54
CA VAL A 61 -2.17 0.22 19.04
C VAL A 61 -2.17 0.65 17.57
N PRO A 62 -1.47 1.73 17.17
CA PRO A 62 -1.41 2.14 15.77
C PRO A 62 -1.02 1.01 14.80
N LEU A 63 -1.79 0.88 13.72
CA LEU A 63 -1.61 -0.12 12.69
C LEU A 63 -1.48 0.55 11.31
N PHE A 64 -0.43 0.19 10.58
CA PHE A 64 -0.30 0.50 9.16
C PHE A 64 -0.62 -0.74 8.33
N ILE A 65 -1.58 -0.62 7.44
CA ILE A 65 -1.88 -1.65 6.43
C ILE A 65 -1.48 -1.10 5.06
N GLY A 66 -0.77 -1.88 4.26
CA GLY A 66 -0.48 -1.51 2.88
C GLY A 66 -0.86 -2.62 1.92
N GLY A 67 -1.51 -2.22 0.83
CA GLY A 67 -1.97 -3.08 -0.25
C GLY A 67 -2.62 -2.23 -1.32
N THR A 68 -2.95 -2.85 -2.45
CA THR A 68 -3.85 -2.23 -3.44
C THR A 68 -4.68 -3.35 -4.05
N VAL A 69 -5.97 -3.40 -3.70
CA VAL A 69 -6.91 -4.43 -4.14
C VAL A 69 -8.27 -3.80 -4.42
N ILE A 70 -9.11 -4.49 -5.18
CA ILE A 70 -10.35 -3.90 -5.72
C ILE A 70 -11.42 -3.62 -4.65
N ASN A 71 -11.49 -4.42 -3.58
CA ASN A 71 -12.47 -4.25 -2.49
C ASN A 71 -11.96 -3.43 -1.30
N GLN A 72 -10.79 -2.80 -1.40
CA GLN A 72 -10.19 -2.08 -0.26
C GLN A 72 -11.09 -0.95 0.28
N GLU A 73 -11.89 -0.32 -0.58
CA GLU A 73 -12.79 0.79 -0.22
C GLU A 73 -13.87 0.37 0.78
N VAL A 74 -14.22 -0.91 0.84
CA VAL A 74 -15.16 -1.48 1.83
C VAL A 74 -14.68 -1.20 3.26
N PHE A 75 -13.36 -1.14 3.47
CA PHE A 75 -12.74 -0.96 4.78
C PHE A 75 -12.38 0.49 5.09
N TYR A 76 -12.49 1.42 4.12
CA TYR A 76 -12.14 2.83 4.31
C TYR A 76 -12.82 3.50 5.51
N PRO A 77 -14.10 3.23 5.82
CA PRO A 77 -14.75 3.79 7.02
C PRO A 77 -14.09 3.39 8.35
N ARG A 78 -13.25 2.34 8.38
CA ARG A 78 -12.52 1.88 9.57
C ARG A 78 -11.09 2.42 9.63
N PHE A 79 -10.62 3.12 8.61
CA PHE A 79 -9.30 3.74 8.58
C PHE A 79 -9.38 5.22 8.97
N ALA A 80 -8.47 5.66 9.82
CA ALA A 80 -8.35 7.08 10.14
C ALA A 80 -7.79 7.89 8.95
N GLU A 81 -6.85 7.28 8.19
CA GLU A 81 -6.20 7.90 7.05
C GLU A 81 -6.00 6.87 5.93
N ILE A 82 -6.28 7.28 4.69
CA ILE A 82 -5.97 6.53 3.47
C ILE A 82 -4.81 7.24 2.77
N VAL A 83 -3.62 6.67 2.85
CA VAL A 83 -2.40 7.29 2.32
C VAL A 83 -2.08 6.78 0.92
N LEU A 84 -2.07 7.67 -0.06
CA LEU A 84 -1.54 7.38 -1.39
C LEU A 84 -0.06 7.79 -1.48
N LEU A 85 0.81 6.83 -1.78
CA LEU A 85 2.21 7.10 -2.11
C LEU A 85 2.37 7.31 -3.62
N THR A 86 2.86 8.48 -4.04
CA THR A 86 3.04 8.81 -5.46
C THR A 86 4.49 9.12 -5.81
N ALA A 87 4.81 9.01 -7.10
CA ALA A 87 6.02 9.51 -7.71
C ALA A 87 5.78 9.64 -9.21
N PRO A 88 6.49 10.54 -9.92
CA PRO A 88 6.37 10.59 -11.38
C PRO A 88 6.74 9.24 -12.01
N LEU A 89 6.02 8.85 -13.07
CA LEU A 89 6.22 7.58 -13.78
C LEU A 89 7.70 7.29 -14.11
N LEU A 90 8.44 8.28 -14.60
CA LEU A 90 9.87 8.13 -14.91
C LEU A 90 10.71 7.75 -13.68
N VAL A 91 10.36 8.27 -12.50
CA VAL A 91 11.02 7.92 -11.23
C VAL A 91 10.67 6.48 -10.84
N ILE A 92 9.40 6.08 -10.98
CA ILE A 92 8.93 4.71 -10.73
C ILE A 92 9.69 3.72 -11.63
N LEU A 93 9.73 3.95 -12.93
CA LEU A 93 10.42 3.09 -13.90
C LEU A 93 11.93 3.00 -13.64
N THR A 94 12.57 4.11 -13.24
CA THR A 94 13.98 4.13 -12.85
C THR A 94 14.24 3.23 -11.63
N ARG A 95 13.42 3.38 -10.57
CA ARG A 95 13.51 2.54 -9.36
C ARG A 95 13.28 1.07 -9.66
N ILE A 96 12.29 0.76 -10.48
CA ILE A 96 11.98 -0.60 -10.88
C ILE A 96 13.13 -1.21 -11.67
N THR A 97 13.83 -0.43 -12.50
CA THR A 97 15.01 -0.91 -13.23
C THR A 97 16.15 -1.29 -12.29
N THR A 98 16.38 -0.53 -11.22
CA THR A 98 17.51 -0.73 -10.30
C THR A 98 17.22 -1.64 -9.10
N ARG A 99 15.94 -1.87 -8.74
CA ARG A 99 15.58 -2.73 -7.60
C ARG A 99 15.98 -4.19 -7.82
N THR A 100 16.39 -4.86 -6.76
CA THR A 100 16.76 -6.30 -6.75
C THR A 100 15.77 -7.19 -6.02
N THR A 101 14.80 -6.60 -5.32
CA THR A 101 13.91 -7.30 -4.38
C THR A 101 12.60 -7.80 -4.99
N ASN A 102 12.18 -7.24 -6.14
CA ASN A 102 10.95 -7.63 -6.83
C ASN A 102 11.19 -7.64 -8.36
N PRO A 103 10.95 -8.78 -9.04
CA PRO A 103 11.25 -8.94 -10.47
C PRO A 103 10.24 -8.27 -11.41
N PHE A 104 9.08 -7.81 -10.93
CA PHE A 104 8.05 -7.20 -11.77
C PHE A 104 8.54 -5.87 -12.39
N GLY A 105 8.05 -5.52 -13.58
CA GLY A 105 8.39 -4.28 -14.28
C GLY A 105 9.76 -4.28 -14.99
N LYS A 106 10.36 -5.46 -15.13
CA LYS A 106 11.65 -5.65 -15.83
C LYS A 106 11.44 -5.90 -17.31
N THR A 107 10.28 -6.44 -17.69
CA THR A 107 9.89 -6.68 -19.09
C THR A 107 9.15 -5.46 -19.68
N PRO A 108 9.13 -5.29 -21.02
CA PRO A 108 8.33 -4.27 -21.68
C PRO A 108 6.84 -4.34 -21.34
N GLU A 109 6.28 -5.54 -21.25
CA GLU A 109 4.87 -5.78 -20.98
C GLU A 109 4.47 -5.32 -19.57
N GLU A 110 5.29 -5.67 -18.57
CA GLU A 110 5.06 -5.21 -17.20
C GLU A 110 5.26 -3.69 -17.04
N ARG A 111 6.14 -3.09 -17.85
CA ARG A 111 6.29 -1.62 -17.87
C ARG A 111 5.07 -0.95 -18.47
N ALA A 112 4.55 -1.48 -19.57
CA ALA A 112 3.29 -0.99 -20.14
C ALA A 112 2.15 -1.11 -19.12
N GLN A 113 2.09 -2.19 -18.34
CA GLN A 113 1.14 -2.31 -17.24
C GLN A 113 1.31 -1.21 -16.19
N ILE A 114 2.55 -0.90 -15.78
CA ILE A 114 2.81 0.19 -14.82
C ILE A 114 2.36 1.55 -15.39
N GLU A 115 2.60 1.80 -16.68
CA GLU A 115 2.14 3.03 -17.35
C GLU A 115 0.61 3.12 -17.36
N LEU A 116 -0.07 2.02 -17.69
CA LEU A 116 -1.54 1.92 -17.65
C LEU A 116 -2.07 2.12 -16.24
N ASP A 117 -1.52 1.42 -15.25
CA ASP A 117 -1.90 1.58 -13.84
C ASP A 117 -1.73 3.04 -13.37
N THR A 118 -0.65 3.71 -13.79
CA THR A 118 -0.44 5.12 -13.44
C THR A 118 -1.47 6.03 -14.10
N ALA A 119 -1.86 5.75 -15.34
CA ALA A 119 -2.83 6.55 -16.07
C ALA A 119 -4.27 6.33 -15.60
N GLU A 120 -4.63 5.09 -15.26
CA GLU A 120 -6.02 4.67 -15.04
C GLU A 120 -6.35 4.44 -13.57
N ILE A 121 -5.43 3.87 -12.80
CA ILE A 121 -5.69 3.45 -11.41
C ILE A 121 -5.25 4.52 -10.41
N GLU A 122 -4.10 5.18 -10.62
CA GLU A 122 -3.62 6.22 -9.70
C GLU A 122 -4.64 7.37 -9.47
N PRO A 123 -5.37 7.88 -10.48
CA PRO A 123 -6.42 8.88 -10.26
C PRO A 123 -7.56 8.37 -9.36
N LEU A 124 -7.94 7.10 -9.49
CA LEU A 124 -8.97 6.48 -8.65
C LEU A 124 -8.49 6.35 -7.20
N LEU A 125 -7.27 5.85 -7.02
CA LEU A 125 -6.65 5.77 -5.68
C LEU A 125 -6.52 7.15 -5.03
N ARG A 126 -6.21 8.17 -5.83
CA ARG A 126 -6.12 9.56 -5.36
C ARG A 126 -7.48 10.07 -4.90
N ALA A 127 -8.55 9.78 -5.64
CA ALA A 127 -9.91 10.18 -5.27
C ALA A 127 -10.37 9.54 -3.95
N GLY A 128 -9.93 8.30 -3.67
CA GLY A 128 -10.21 7.60 -2.42
C GLY A 128 -9.23 7.90 -1.27
N SER A 129 -8.15 8.64 -1.52
CA SER A 129 -7.12 8.94 -0.50
C SER A 129 -7.47 10.18 0.33
N THR A 130 -7.14 10.15 1.62
CA THR A 130 -7.24 11.33 2.49
C THR A 130 -5.98 12.19 2.40
N ILE A 131 -4.83 11.56 2.12
CA ILE A 131 -3.54 12.23 2.00
C ILE A 131 -2.69 11.59 0.90
N GLU A 132 -2.04 12.44 0.11
CA GLU A 132 -1.06 12.05 -0.88
C GLU A 132 0.35 12.43 -0.40
N ILE A 133 1.28 11.46 -0.43
CA ILE A 133 2.68 11.66 -0.08
C ILE A 133 3.57 11.40 -1.30
N ASP A 134 4.26 12.44 -1.74
CA ASP A 134 5.27 12.37 -2.79
C ASP A 134 6.54 11.67 -2.29
N THR A 135 6.81 10.51 -2.87
CA THR A 135 7.94 9.66 -2.52
C THR A 135 9.22 10.01 -3.25
N ARG A 136 9.29 11.09 -4.05
CA ARG A 136 10.57 11.66 -4.51
C ARG A 136 11.46 12.10 -3.34
N ARG A 137 10.84 12.40 -2.20
CA ARG A 137 11.50 12.66 -0.91
C ARG A 137 12.27 11.43 -0.44
N SER A 138 13.17 11.62 0.51
CA SER A 138 13.89 10.50 1.12
C SER A 138 12.94 9.55 1.83
N VAL A 139 13.33 8.27 1.94
CA VAL A 139 12.53 7.27 2.69
C VAL A 139 12.29 7.72 4.13
N THR A 140 13.28 8.37 4.76
CA THR A 140 13.17 8.89 6.12
C THR A 140 12.05 9.92 6.22
N GLU A 141 11.98 10.90 5.32
CA GLU A 141 10.93 11.92 5.33
C GLU A 141 9.54 11.37 5.05
N VAL A 142 9.43 10.34 4.20
CA VAL A 142 8.15 9.65 3.96
C VAL A 142 7.69 8.93 5.22
N VAL A 143 8.59 8.19 5.87
CA VAL A 143 8.29 7.45 7.10
C VAL A 143 8.00 8.39 8.27
N ASP A 144 8.68 9.53 8.37
CA ASP A 144 8.42 10.54 9.38
C ASP A 144 7.02 11.15 9.22
N GLN A 145 6.59 11.42 7.98
CA GLN A 145 5.23 11.89 7.70
C GLN A 145 4.18 10.84 8.06
N LEU A 146 4.41 9.56 7.71
CA LEU A 146 3.50 8.47 8.08
C LEU A 146 3.39 8.30 9.60
N ALA A 147 4.52 8.33 10.31
CA ALA A 147 4.56 8.25 11.77
C ALA A 147 3.83 9.43 12.43
N ALA A 148 3.93 10.63 11.86
CA ALA A 148 3.26 11.81 12.40
C ALA A 148 1.72 11.70 12.38
N LEU A 149 1.14 10.87 11.50
CA LEU A 149 -0.31 10.64 11.43
C LEU A 149 -0.86 9.89 12.65
N VAL A 150 -0.04 9.05 13.29
CA VAL A 150 -0.48 8.14 14.37
C VAL A 150 0.21 8.39 15.71
N GLY A 151 1.23 9.25 15.74
CA GLY A 151 2.03 9.51 16.95
C GLY A 151 3.05 8.39 17.24
N PRO A 152 3.77 8.46 18.38
CA PRO A 152 4.84 7.50 18.70
C PRO A 152 4.31 6.08 18.92
N PRO A 153 5.13 5.05 18.67
CA PRO A 153 4.73 3.66 18.89
C PRO A 153 4.55 3.37 20.40
N PRO A 154 3.73 2.37 20.78
CA PRO A 154 3.37 2.09 22.18
C PRO A 154 4.57 1.83 23.11
N PHE A 155 5.73 1.44 22.57
CA PHE A 155 6.91 1.01 23.32
C PHE A 155 8.06 2.02 23.33
N GLN A 156 7.86 3.24 22.84
CA GLN A 156 8.78 4.36 23.03
C GLN A 156 8.14 5.40 23.98
N ARG A 157 8.21 5.13 25.29
CA ARG A 157 8.03 6.13 26.34
C ARG A 157 9.30 6.26 27.16
#